data_AF-A0A0M8VN62-F1
#
_entry.id   AF-A0A0M8VN62-F1
#
_cell.length_a   1.000
_cell.length_b   1.000
_cell.length_c   1.000
_cell.angle_alpha   90.00
_cell.angle_beta   90.00
_cell.angle_gamma   90.00
#
_symmetry.space_group_name_H-M   'P 1'
#
loop_
_entity.id
_entity.type
_entity.pdbx_description
1 polymer ?
#
loop_
_entity_poly.entity_id
_entity_poly.type
_entity_poly.pdbx_seq_one_letter_code
_entity_poly.pdbx_strand_id
1 'polypeptide(L)'
;VEFVDAAHQRGMRVIIDFVMNHTSDQHPWFQESRRDPDGPYGDYYVWADDDKQFQGARIIFVDTEASNWTYDPVRKQYYWHRFFSHQPDLNYENPAVQEEMISALKFWLDLGIDGFRLDAVPYLYQQEGTNCENLPATHEFLKRVRKEIDTQYPDTVLLAEANQWPEDVVDYFGDYGTGGDECH
;
A
#
# COMPACT_ATOMS: atom_id res chain seq x y z
N VAL A 1 15.34 -8.92 18.02
CA VAL A 1 16.04 -8.93 16.71
C VAL A 1 17.03 -10.09 16.55
N GLU A 2 16.95 -11.17 17.36
CA GLU A 2 17.92 -12.29 17.34
C GLU A 2 18.11 -12.94 15.95
N PHE A 3 17.02 -13.11 15.18
CA PHE A 3 17.08 -13.65 13.82
C PHE A 3 17.89 -12.75 12.87
N VAL A 4 17.59 -11.45 12.88
CA VAL A 4 18.22 -10.45 12.02
C VAL A 4 19.71 -10.34 12.36
N ASP A 5 20.04 -10.22 13.66
CA ASP A 5 21.42 -10.17 14.13
C ASP A 5 22.23 -11.40 13.68
N ALA A 6 21.62 -12.59 13.78
CA ALA A 6 22.27 -13.83 13.36
C ALA A 6 22.49 -13.91 11.84
N ALA A 7 21.56 -13.37 11.04
CA ALA A 7 21.74 -13.25 9.59
C ALA A 7 22.88 -12.29 9.25
N HIS A 8 22.90 -11.11 9.88
CA HIS A 8 23.93 -10.09 9.69
C HIS A 8 25.32 -10.57 10.08
N GLN A 9 25.47 -11.34 11.17
CA GLN A 9 26.74 -11.97 11.56
C GLN A 9 27.31 -12.92 10.50
N ARG A 10 26.48 -13.39 9.57
CA ARG A 10 26.85 -14.26 8.45
C ARG A 10 26.95 -13.52 7.12
N GLY A 11 26.85 -12.18 7.14
CA GLY A 11 26.89 -11.35 5.95
C GLY A 11 25.65 -11.46 5.06
N MET A 12 24.52 -11.92 5.60
CA MET A 12 23.24 -11.99 4.89
C MET A 12 22.38 -10.79 5.28
N ARG A 13 21.71 -10.19 4.29
CA ARG A 13 20.65 -9.19 4.51
C ARG A 13 19.27 -9.85 4.53
N VAL A 14 18.33 -9.24 5.22
CA VAL A 14 16.95 -9.69 5.38
C VAL A 14 16.02 -8.61 4.86
N ILE A 15 15.27 -8.94 3.81
CA ILE A 15 14.14 -8.14 3.35
C ILE A 15 12.83 -8.88 3.66
N ILE A 16 11.74 -8.14 3.78
CA ILE A 16 10.40 -8.71 3.99
C ILE A 16 9.40 -8.14 2.98
N ASP A 17 8.33 -8.87 2.71
CA ASP A 17 7.17 -8.32 2.03
C ASP A 17 6.47 -7.31 2.93
N PHE A 18 6.04 -6.20 2.34
CA PHE A 18 5.29 -5.16 3.01
C PHE A 18 4.09 -4.77 2.15
N VAL A 19 2.92 -5.26 2.54
CA VAL A 19 1.65 -5.00 1.84
C VAL A 19 1.24 -3.55 2.08
N MET A 20 1.44 -2.70 1.07
CA MET A 20 1.14 -1.27 1.16
C MET A 20 -0.35 -1.01 0.98
N ASN A 21 -1.02 -1.73 0.09
CA ASN A 21 -2.33 -1.33 -0.41
C ASN A 21 -3.50 -1.54 0.57
N HIS A 22 -3.47 -2.63 1.33
CA HIS A 22 -4.63 -3.09 2.09
C HIS A 22 -4.21 -3.78 3.38
N THR A 23 -5.14 -3.87 4.32
CA THR A 23 -4.98 -4.68 5.54
C THR A 23 -6.01 -5.80 5.55
N SER A 24 -5.93 -6.73 6.51
CA SER A 24 -7.08 -7.60 6.79
C SER A 24 -8.27 -6.78 7.32
N ASP A 25 -9.50 -7.21 7.04
CA ASP A 25 -10.71 -6.70 7.69
C ASP A 25 -10.74 -6.94 9.21
N GLN A 26 -9.87 -7.79 9.75
CA GLN A 26 -9.67 -7.98 11.19
C GLN A 26 -8.70 -6.96 11.79
N HIS A 27 -8.05 -6.14 10.97
CA HIS A 27 -7.12 -5.11 11.46
C HIS A 27 -7.87 -4.12 12.37
N PRO A 28 -7.28 -3.70 13.51
CA PRO A 28 -7.93 -2.75 14.42
C PRO A 28 -8.41 -1.48 13.73
N TRP A 29 -7.65 -0.94 12.76
CA TRP A 29 -8.08 0.22 11.99
C TRP A 29 -9.41 -0.02 11.26
N PHE A 30 -9.59 -1.17 10.59
CA PHE A 30 -10.85 -1.46 9.88
C PHE A 30 -12.01 -1.67 10.86
N GLN A 31 -11.74 -2.37 11.96
CA GLN A 31 -12.73 -2.62 13.01
C GLN A 31 -13.22 -1.31 13.65
N GLU A 32 -12.34 -0.35 13.87
CA GLU A 32 -12.73 0.97 14.38
C GLU A 32 -13.39 1.81 13.28
N SER A 33 -12.83 1.83 12.06
CA SER A 33 -13.39 2.55 10.91
C SER A 33 -14.84 2.18 10.64
N ARG A 34 -15.19 0.89 10.70
CA ARG A 34 -16.56 0.43 10.46
C ARG A 34 -17.53 0.69 11.62
N ARG A 35 -17.02 0.92 12.84
CA ARG A 35 -17.84 1.11 14.05
C ARG A 35 -18.05 2.58 14.39
N ASP A 36 -17.04 3.40 14.12
CA ASP A 36 -17.03 4.84 14.42
C ASP A 36 -16.58 5.65 13.17
N PRO A 37 -17.50 5.94 12.24
CA PRO A 37 -17.18 6.68 11.02
C PRO A 37 -16.67 8.11 11.26
N ASP A 38 -16.99 8.72 12.40
CA ASP A 38 -16.53 10.06 12.77
C ASP A 38 -15.25 10.03 13.64
N GLY A 39 -14.77 8.82 13.97
CA GLY A 39 -13.58 8.58 14.77
C GLY A 39 -12.27 8.74 13.98
N PRO A 40 -11.12 8.57 14.65
CA PRO A 40 -9.80 8.80 14.04
C PRO A 40 -9.50 7.88 12.85
N TYR A 41 -10.11 6.69 12.81
CA TYR A 41 -9.95 5.70 11.74
C TYR A 41 -11.09 5.71 10.73
N GLY A 42 -12.08 6.61 10.90
CA GLY A 42 -13.28 6.67 10.07
C GLY A 42 -12.98 6.77 8.57
N ASP A 43 -11.87 7.41 8.22
CA ASP A 43 -11.42 7.61 6.84
C ASP A 43 -10.08 6.91 6.52
N TYR A 44 -9.75 5.82 7.21
CA TYR A 44 -8.55 5.01 6.90
C TYR A 44 -8.75 4.07 5.71
N TYR A 45 -9.99 3.84 5.31
CA TYR A 45 -10.38 2.96 4.20
C TYR A 45 -11.33 3.72 3.29
N VAL A 46 -11.45 3.27 2.05
CA VAL A 46 -12.29 3.93 1.05
C VAL A 46 -13.72 3.44 1.20
N TRP A 47 -14.62 4.34 1.64
CA TRP A 47 -16.03 4.06 1.87
C TRP A 47 -16.94 4.83 0.89
N ALA A 48 -18.05 4.21 0.49
CA ALA A 48 -19.05 4.84 -0.37
C ALA A 48 -20.49 4.37 -0.04
N ASP A 49 -21.48 5.21 -0.36
CA ASP A 49 -22.89 4.87 -0.13
C ASP A 49 -23.45 3.91 -1.19
N ASP A 50 -22.81 3.82 -2.37
CA ASP A 50 -23.10 2.85 -3.41
C ASP A 50 -21.82 2.30 -4.05
N ASP A 51 -21.97 1.28 -4.89
CA ASP A 51 -20.88 0.53 -5.55
C ASP A 51 -20.57 1.04 -6.96
N LYS A 52 -20.92 2.29 -7.27
CA LYS A 52 -20.85 2.84 -8.64
C LYS A 52 -19.59 3.62 -8.94
N GLN A 53 -18.74 3.85 -7.94
CA GLN A 53 -17.47 4.53 -8.14
C GLN A 53 -16.45 3.59 -8.80
N PHE A 54 -15.50 4.18 -9.52
CA PHE A 54 -14.32 3.51 -10.11
C PHE A 54 -14.62 2.35 -11.07
N GLN A 55 -15.71 2.43 -11.84
CA GLN A 55 -16.12 1.35 -12.78
C GLN A 55 -15.09 1.02 -13.87
N GLY A 56 -14.10 1.87 -14.09
CA GLY A 56 -13.00 1.61 -15.02
C GLY A 56 -11.96 0.63 -14.48
N ALA A 57 -11.94 0.36 -13.18
CA ALA A 57 -11.04 -0.61 -12.57
C ALA A 57 -11.56 -2.04 -12.75
N ARG A 58 -10.69 -2.91 -13.27
CA ARG A 58 -10.99 -4.35 -13.40
C ARG A 58 -11.09 -5.03 -12.03
N ILE A 59 -11.79 -6.15 -11.97
CA ILE A 59 -11.76 -7.08 -10.84
C ILE A 59 -10.57 -8.03 -11.02
N ILE A 60 -9.63 -8.06 -10.07
CA ILE A 60 -8.40 -8.87 -10.18
C ILE A 60 -8.72 -10.36 -10.08
N PHE A 61 -9.54 -10.75 -9.09
CA PHE A 61 -9.97 -12.14 -8.87
C PHE A 61 -11.39 -12.39 -9.37
N VAL A 62 -11.63 -12.20 -10.66
CA VAL A 62 -12.96 -12.32 -11.29
C VAL A 62 -13.66 -13.68 -11.04
N ASP A 63 -12.90 -14.74 -10.78
CA ASP A 63 -13.43 -16.07 -10.48
C ASP A 63 -13.93 -16.21 -9.02
N THR A 64 -13.64 -15.24 -8.15
CA THR A 64 -13.98 -15.28 -6.71
C THR A 64 -14.75 -14.05 -6.24
N GLU A 65 -14.38 -12.86 -6.70
CA GLU A 65 -15.00 -11.59 -6.33
C GLU A 65 -15.94 -11.12 -7.44
N ALA A 66 -17.17 -10.73 -7.07
CA ALA A 66 -18.16 -10.23 -8.01
C ALA A 66 -18.06 -8.71 -8.24
N SER A 67 -17.37 -8.00 -7.36
CA SER A 67 -17.20 -6.54 -7.37
C SER A 67 -15.92 -6.16 -6.63
N ASN A 68 -15.39 -4.96 -6.90
CA ASN A 68 -14.35 -4.32 -6.06
C ASN A 68 -14.96 -3.58 -4.86
N TRP A 69 -16.28 -3.64 -4.69
CA TRP A 69 -17.02 -3.05 -3.58
C TRP A 69 -17.74 -4.15 -2.80
N THR A 70 -17.52 -4.20 -1.49
CA THR A 70 -18.27 -5.07 -0.57
C THR A 70 -19.09 -4.25 0.40
N TYR A 71 -20.37 -4.62 0.58
CA TYR A 71 -21.25 -3.96 1.54
C TYR A 71 -20.93 -4.37 2.98
N ASP A 72 -20.67 -3.40 3.84
CA ASP A 72 -20.45 -3.62 5.26
C ASP A 72 -21.76 -3.54 6.06
N PRO A 73 -22.19 -4.63 6.72
CA PRO A 73 -23.44 -4.62 7.46
C PRO A 73 -23.38 -3.84 8.79
N VAL A 74 -22.21 -3.43 9.27
CA VAL A 74 -22.07 -2.61 10.50
C VAL A 74 -22.15 -1.14 10.13
N ARG A 75 -21.30 -0.69 9.19
CA ARG A 75 -21.23 0.71 8.74
C ARG A 75 -22.35 1.12 7.80
N LYS A 76 -23.02 0.16 7.16
CA LYS A 76 -24.10 0.37 6.17
C LYS A 76 -23.64 1.10 4.91
N GLN A 77 -22.37 0.97 4.57
CA GLN A 77 -21.72 1.52 3.38
C GLN A 77 -20.94 0.41 2.68
N TYR A 78 -20.54 0.65 1.44
CA TYR A 78 -19.62 -0.20 0.71
C TYR A 78 -18.18 0.23 1.02
N TYR A 79 -17.26 -0.72 1.08
CA TYR A 79 -15.82 -0.44 1.11
C TYR A 79 -15.12 -1.01 -0.11
N TRP A 80 -14.08 -0.32 -0.55
CA TRP A 80 -13.25 -0.72 -1.69
C TRP A 80 -12.27 -1.84 -1.30
N HIS A 81 -12.07 -2.77 -2.21
CA HIS A 81 -10.99 -3.75 -2.17
C HIS A 81 -10.58 -4.14 -3.59
N ARG A 82 -9.28 -4.13 -3.88
CA ARG A 82 -8.75 -4.63 -5.18
C ARG A 82 -8.55 -6.13 -5.20
N PHE A 83 -8.37 -6.71 -4.03
CA PHE A 83 -8.12 -8.13 -3.81
C PHE A 83 -9.40 -8.77 -3.24
N PHE A 84 -9.29 -9.66 -2.25
CA PHE A 84 -10.46 -10.29 -1.66
C PHE A 84 -11.24 -9.33 -0.76
N SER A 85 -12.53 -9.59 -0.56
CA SER A 85 -13.40 -8.80 0.31
C SER A 85 -12.89 -8.68 1.76
N HIS A 86 -12.10 -9.63 2.25
CA HIS A 86 -11.45 -9.56 3.57
C HIS A 86 -10.12 -8.78 3.57
N GLN A 87 -9.79 -8.09 2.48
CA GLN A 87 -8.61 -7.23 2.29
C GLN A 87 -9.04 -5.80 1.91
N PRO A 88 -9.68 -5.04 2.81
CA PRO A 88 -10.08 -3.66 2.54
C PRO A 88 -8.87 -2.76 2.24
N ASP A 89 -9.00 -1.98 1.17
CA ASP A 89 -7.97 -1.06 0.69
C ASP A 89 -7.88 0.19 1.58
N LEU A 90 -6.65 0.59 1.90
CA LEU A 90 -6.35 1.80 2.67
C LEU A 90 -6.62 3.05 1.81
N ASN A 91 -7.12 4.11 2.44
CA ASN A 91 -7.36 5.39 1.78
C ASN A 91 -6.09 6.27 1.79
N TYR A 92 -5.33 6.27 0.70
CA TYR A 92 -4.11 7.06 0.57
C TYR A 92 -4.34 8.57 0.32
N GLU A 93 -5.58 9.01 0.06
CA GLU A 93 -5.91 10.45 0.08
C GLU A 93 -5.85 11.01 1.50
N ASN A 94 -5.97 10.15 2.53
CA ASN A 94 -5.84 10.53 3.92
C ASN A 94 -4.36 10.62 4.33
N PRO A 95 -3.83 11.82 4.67
CA PRO A 95 -2.43 11.96 5.08
C PRO A 95 -2.07 11.13 6.32
N ALA A 96 -3.02 10.86 7.21
CA ALA A 96 -2.76 10.03 8.39
C ALA A 96 -2.40 8.59 8.02
N VAL A 97 -3.05 8.03 6.98
CA VAL A 97 -2.70 6.70 6.44
C VAL A 97 -1.27 6.72 5.89
N GLN A 98 -0.91 7.76 5.12
CA GLN A 98 0.46 7.91 4.60
C GLN A 98 1.50 7.94 5.72
N GLU A 99 1.27 8.71 6.78
CA GLU A 99 2.18 8.76 7.94
C GLU A 99 2.30 7.41 8.66
N GLU A 100 1.18 6.71 8.88
CA GLU A 100 1.17 5.41 9.56
C GLU A 100 1.93 4.36 8.75
N MET A 101 1.78 4.33 7.43
CA MET A 101 2.49 3.39 6.57
C MET A 101 4.00 3.65 6.55
N ILE A 102 4.41 4.92 6.52
CA ILE A 102 5.82 5.28 6.67
C ILE A 102 6.34 4.91 8.08
N SER A 103 5.55 5.16 9.12
CA SER A 103 5.90 4.80 10.50
C SER A 103 6.07 3.29 10.66
N ALA A 104 5.23 2.49 10.02
CA ALA A 104 5.32 1.04 10.03
C ALA A 104 6.59 0.52 9.31
N LEU A 105 6.98 1.14 8.18
CA LEU A 105 8.26 0.85 7.53
C LEU A 105 9.44 1.16 8.48
N LYS A 106 9.45 2.35 9.08
CA LYS A 106 10.49 2.79 10.03
C LYS A 106 10.60 1.85 11.23
N PHE A 107 9.47 1.39 11.76
CA PHE A 107 9.45 0.41 12.85
C PHE A 107 10.23 -0.86 12.51
N TRP A 108 10.06 -1.42 11.30
CA TRP A 108 10.80 -2.60 10.88
C TRP A 108 12.28 -2.32 10.59
N LEU A 109 12.60 -1.13 10.05
CA LEU A 109 13.98 -0.69 9.86
C LEU A 109 14.72 -0.48 11.19
N ASP A 110 14.04 0.06 12.21
CA ASP A 110 14.57 0.17 13.58
C ASP A 110 14.86 -1.20 14.21
N LEU A 111 14.19 -2.25 13.74
CA LEU A 111 14.44 -3.65 14.12
C LEU A 111 15.53 -4.33 13.26
N GLY A 112 16.14 -3.61 12.31
CA GLY A 112 17.28 -4.06 11.51
C GLY A 112 16.92 -4.76 10.20
N ILE A 113 15.68 -4.69 9.73
CA ILE A 113 15.33 -5.12 8.37
C ILE A 113 16.11 -4.27 7.35
N ASP A 114 16.65 -4.90 6.31
CA ASP A 114 17.53 -4.27 5.31
C ASP A 114 16.77 -3.74 4.08
N GLY A 115 15.46 -3.97 4.02
CA GLY A 115 14.64 -3.54 2.88
C GLY A 115 13.30 -4.24 2.79
N PHE A 116 12.54 -3.84 1.78
CA PHE A 116 11.17 -4.27 1.59
C PHE A 116 10.89 -4.61 0.14
N ARG A 117 10.07 -5.64 -0.07
CA ARG A 117 9.26 -5.77 -1.27
C ARG A 117 7.92 -5.08 -1.01
N LEU A 118 7.70 -3.96 -1.68
CA LEU A 118 6.48 -3.16 -1.54
C LEU A 118 5.39 -3.79 -2.41
N ASP A 119 4.47 -4.48 -1.74
CA ASP A 119 3.43 -5.28 -2.38
C ASP A 119 2.20 -4.43 -2.75
N ALA A 120 1.61 -4.72 -3.92
CA ALA A 120 0.38 -4.11 -4.40
C ALA A 120 0.46 -2.59 -4.62
N VAL A 121 1.66 -2.03 -4.81
CA VAL A 121 1.85 -0.59 -4.99
C VAL A 121 1.17 0.02 -6.22
N PRO A 122 0.88 -0.70 -7.32
CA PRO A 122 0.10 -0.10 -8.41
C PRO A 122 -1.28 0.41 -8.03
N TYR A 123 -1.82 0.00 -6.88
CA TYR A 123 -3.23 0.13 -6.56
C TYR A 123 -3.55 1.18 -5.47
N LEU A 124 -2.54 1.88 -4.93
CA LEU A 124 -2.66 2.71 -3.72
C LEU A 124 -3.73 3.82 -3.82
N TYR A 125 -3.83 4.47 -4.98
CA TYR A 125 -4.79 5.56 -5.23
C TYR A 125 -5.87 5.14 -6.22
N GLN A 126 -7.07 5.71 -6.05
CA GLN A 126 -8.22 5.49 -6.93
C GLN A 126 -8.68 6.82 -7.52
N GLN A 127 -9.06 6.83 -8.80
CA GLN A 127 -9.53 8.04 -9.47
C GLN A 127 -10.58 7.70 -10.54
N GLU A 128 -11.68 8.44 -10.52
CA GLU A 128 -12.74 8.30 -11.51
C GLU A 128 -12.24 8.51 -12.95
N GLY A 129 -12.79 7.72 -13.87
CA GLY A 129 -12.40 7.73 -15.28
C GLY A 129 -11.05 7.06 -15.59
N THR A 130 -10.43 6.39 -14.61
CA THR A 130 -9.20 5.61 -14.77
C THR A 130 -9.42 4.12 -14.47
N ASN A 131 -8.40 3.30 -14.65
CA ASN A 131 -8.38 1.90 -14.18
C ASN A 131 -7.91 1.77 -12.72
N CYS A 132 -7.61 2.88 -12.03
CA CYS A 132 -7.05 2.92 -10.67
C CYS A 132 -5.75 2.11 -10.52
N GLU A 133 -4.90 2.12 -11.56
CA GLU A 133 -3.55 1.53 -11.51
C GLU A 133 -2.52 2.58 -11.93
N ASN A 134 -1.33 2.57 -11.31
CA ASN A 134 -0.18 3.42 -11.67
C ASN A 134 -0.50 4.93 -11.71
N LEU A 135 -1.38 5.40 -10.84
CA LEU A 135 -1.73 6.82 -10.83
C LEU A 135 -0.51 7.66 -10.40
N PRO A 136 -0.35 8.90 -10.91
CA PRO A 136 0.78 9.75 -10.54
C PRO A 136 0.94 9.94 -9.02
N ALA A 137 -0.18 9.99 -8.28
CA ALA A 137 -0.15 10.10 -6.82
C ALA A 137 0.53 8.90 -6.12
N THR A 138 0.40 7.69 -6.69
CA THR A 138 1.11 6.50 -6.23
C THR A 138 2.62 6.72 -6.28
N HIS A 139 3.14 7.14 -7.42
CA HIS A 139 4.57 7.38 -7.62
C HIS A 139 5.08 8.52 -6.73
N GLU A 140 4.33 9.61 -6.60
CA GLU A 140 4.71 10.71 -5.71
C GLU A 140 4.78 10.28 -4.23
N PHE A 141 3.86 9.40 -3.79
CA PHE A 141 3.95 8.81 -2.46
C PHE A 141 5.15 7.86 -2.32
N LEU A 142 5.45 7.02 -3.31
CA LEU A 142 6.61 6.13 -3.26
C LEU A 142 7.95 6.88 -3.28
N LYS A 143 8.05 7.99 -4.02
CA LYS A 143 9.20 8.91 -3.95
C LYS A 143 9.35 9.54 -2.57
N ARG A 144 8.24 9.90 -1.93
CA ARG A 144 8.25 10.37 -0.54
C ARG A 144 8.77 9.28 0.40
N VAL A 145 8.26 8.04 0.27
CA VAL A 145 8.73 6.87 1.04
C VAL A 145 10.25 6.71 0.86
N ARG A 146 10.72 6.69 -0.39
CA ARG A 146 12.15 6.56 -0.71
C ARG A 146 12.98 7.66 -0.06
N LYS A 147 12.58 8.92 -0.22
CA LYS A 147 13.27 10.08 0.37
C LYS A 147 13.37 9.98 1.88
N GLU A 148 12.28 9.61 2.56
CA GLU A 148 12.26 9.51 4.02
C GLU A 148 13.12 8.35 4.53
N ILE A 149 13.11 7.21 3.83
CA ILE A 149 13.95 6.05 4.16
C ILE A 149 15.42 6.37 3.93
N ASP A 150 15.81 6.89 2.76
CA ASP A 150 17.22 7.22 2.46
C ASP A 150 17.79 8.26 3.44
N THR A 151 16.96 9.16 3.96
CA THR A 151 17.38 10.18 4.93
C THR A 151 17.77 9.59 6.29
N GLN A 152 17.13 8.49 6.72
CA GLN A 152 17.26 7.94 8.07
C GLN A 152 17.95 6.57 8.13
N TYR A 153 17.82 5.79 7.05
CA TYR A 153 18.25 4.40 6.95
C TYR A 153 19.01 4.18 5.64
N PRO A 154 20.23 4.76 5.51
CA PRO A 154 21.04 4.54 4.32
C PRO A 154 21.35 3.04 4.15
N ASP A 155 21.50 2.58 2.90
CA ASP A 155 21.72 1.17 2.52
C ASP A 155 20.47 0.26 2.66
N THR A 156 19.27 0.84 2.69
CA THR A 156 18.00 0.12 2.59
C THR A 156 17.59 -0.08 1.13
N VAL A 157 17.08 -1.27 0.78
CA VAL A 157 16.51 -1.53 -0.56
C VAL A 157 14.98 -1.51 -0.56
N LEU A 158 14.38 -0.90 -1.59
CA LEU A 158 12.94 -0.92 -1.85
C LEU A 158 12.70 -1.56 -3.21
N LEU A 159 12.00 -2.69 -3.24
CA LEU A 159 11.66 -3.41 -4.47
C LEU A 159 10.17 -3.26 -4.74
N ALA A 160 9.79 -2.77 -5.92
CA ALA A 160 8.39 -2.67 -6.31
C ALA A 160 7.84 -4.02 -6.78
N GLU A 161 6.71 -4.45 -6.22
CA GLU A 161 5.88 -5.49 -6.82
C GLU A 161 4.86 -4.84 -7.75
N ALA A 162 5.15 -4.86 -9.04
CA ALA A 162 4.25 -4.40 -10.08
C ALA A 162 4.18 -5.46 -11.19
N ASN A 163 3.18 -6.34 -11.14
CA ASN A 163 2.99 -7.40 -12.13
C ASN A 163 2.38 -6.87 -13.45
N GLN A 164 3.15 -6.06 -14.17
CA GLN A 164 2.79 -5.39 -15.42
C GLN A 164 3.87 -5.62 -16.49
N TRP A 165 3.67 -5.08 -17.69
CA TRP A 165 4.66 -5.21 -18.76
C TRP A 165 5.94 -4.40 -18.41
N PRO A 166 7.13 -4.85 -18.88
CA PRO A 166 8.40 -4.19 -18.56
C PRO A 166 8.43 -2.68 -18.84
N GLU A 167 7.74 -2.22 -19.89
CA GLU A 167 7.63 -0.81 -20.25
C GLU A 167 6.86 0.04 -19.23
N ASP A 168 5.92 -0.55 -18.49
CA ASP A 168 5.10 0.14 -17.48
C ASP A 168 5.79 0.15 -16.12
N VAL A 169 6.54 -0.91 -15.78
CA VAL A 169 7.23 -1.01 -14.48
C VAL A 169 8.46 -0.10 -14.38
N VAL A 170 8.96 0.38 -15.52
CA VAL A 170 10.09 1.33 -15.63
C VAL A 170 9.83 2.60 -14.81
N ASP A 171 8.57 3.04 -14.72
CA ASP A 171 8.19 4.24 -13.97
C ASP A 171 8.41 4.08 -12.45
N TYR A 172 8.41 2.86 -11.91
CA TYR A 172 8.65 2.60 -10.48
C TYR A 172 10.11 2.78 -10.04
N PHE A 173 11.04 2.96 -10.96
CA PHE A 173 12.41 3.41 -10.64
C PHE A 173 12.48 4.93 -10.41
N GLY A 174 11.43 5.68 -10.78
CA GLY A 174 11.37 7.13 -10.67
C GLY A 174 12.16 7.87 -11.77
N ASP A 175 12.62 9.08 -11.47
CA ASP A 175 13.31 9.93 -12.46
C ASP A 175 14.74 9.45 -12.71
N TYR A 176 14.96 8.79 -13.86
CA TYR A 176 16.28 8.41 -14.36
C TYR A 176 17.28 9.55 -14.44
N GLY A 177 16.84 10.79 -14.68
CA GLY A 177 17.70 11.98 -14.74
C GLY A 177 18.36 12.31 -13.40
N THR A 178 17.77 11.85 -12.30
CA THR A 178 18.30 12.00 -10.93
C THR A 178 19.03 10.75 -10.42
N GLY A 179 19.06 9.67 -11.21
CA GLY A 179 19.60 8.37 -10.82
C GLY A 179 18.56 7.41 -10.21
N GLY A 180 17.27 7.76 -10.28
CA GLY A 180 16.16 7.04 -9.68
C GLY A 180 15.84 7.54 -8.28
N ASP A 181 14.60 7.99 -8.07
CA ASP A 181 14.12 8.60 -6.82
C ASP A 181 12.92 7.88 -6.19
N GLU A 182 12.60 6.67 -6.67
CA GLU A 182 11.50 5.83 -6.19
C GLU A 182 12.05 4.47 -5.69
N CYS A 183 11.64 3.33 -6.25
CA CYS A 183 12.21 2.03 -5.90
C CYS A 183 13.63 1.85 -6.50
N HIS A 184 14.38 0.88 -5.97
CA HIS A 184 15.75 0.55 -6.38
C HIS A 184 15.77 -0.54 -7.45
#